data_AF-A0A7J4NC73-F1
#
_entry.id   AF-A0A7J4NC73-F1
#
_cell.length_a   1.000
_cell.length_b   1.000
_cell.length_c   1.000
_cell.angle_alpha   90.00
_cell.angle_beta   90.00
_cell.angle_gamma   90.00
#
_symmetry.space_group_name_H-M   'P 1'
#
loop_
_entity.id
_entity.type
_entity.pdbx_description
1 polymer ?
#
loop_
_entity_poly.entity_id
_entity_poly.type
_entity_poly.pdbx_seq_one_letter_code
_entity_poly.pdbx_strand_id
1 'polypeptide(L)'
;MVVKSATKKKLMDLGIQEEFAHRLADDRKWDDVKVLAAAEIAQLCATDSGSAQSVWEVIQGSTKSAQKDKAPEKKTIRLTGSRQRLARRRKASALPLQDYDYEDKMIQILSDLDVENPMFIQLTEVAAKQGVKITPKTINDLVQGILARGTKKLTPAQAKKVIASADLNMSYSRVDPHEAVGITTAQSIGEPGTQMTMRTFHYAGVATVNVTQGLPRVIEIVDARKVPKTPTMKVFLEETNSKGKPLRTDEKKVQAIAAALETTTTRDIASIDVDVAQRHLNLELNRANLKLKKMTGAEVRDKLSRALRLYIQADDEDRPKVLKIIPGVTKQDDLAELANDPPTYTALLQLEDKVKKLRLKGLPDIVRANIQGPHKQTGEYYIATIGSNLAKVSEFAGVDRGKTYTNNINEIYQCLGIEAARQAIINEMVATLEGAGLEVDVRHLITVSDVMTSEGEVRA
;
A
#
# COMPACT_ATOMS: atom_id res chain seq x y z
N MET A 1 38.18 -36.96 20.13
CA MET A 1 38.24 -38.42 19.83
C MET A 1 37.13 -38.93 18.89
N VAL A 2 35.98 -38.24 18.72
CA VAL A 2 34.83 -38.77 17.94
C VAL A 2 34.99 -38.69 16.41
N VAL A 3 35.81 -37.76 15.89
CA VAL A 3 35.98 -37.58 14.43
C VAL A 3 36.82 -38.71 13.79
N LYS A 4 37.78 -39.29 14.53
CA LYS A 4 38.66 -40.36 14.04
C LYS A 4 37.89 -41.64 13.67
N SER A 5 36.81 -41.95 14.39
CA SER A 5 36.06 -43.20 14.16
C SER A 5 35.20 -43.16 12.90
N ALA A 6 34.62 -42.02 12.54
CA ALA A 6 33.74 -41.90 11.38
C ALA A 6 34.51 -41.97 10.05
N THR A 7 35.65 -41.28 9.95
CA THR A 7 36.50 -41.30 8.74
C THR A 7 37.16 -42.67 8.57
N LYS A 8 37.69 -43.25 9.66
CA LYS A 8 38.28 -44.60 9.65
C LYS A 8 37.25 -45.65 9.21
N LYS A 9 36.03 -45.63 9.78
CA LYS A 9 34.97 -46.57 9.41
C LYS A 9 34.61 -46.48 7.92
N LYS A 10 34.50 -45.27 7.39
CA LYS A 10 34.18 -45.06 5.96
C LYS A 10 35.28 -45.52 5.02
N LEU A 11 36.56 -45.39 5.40
CA LEU A 11 37.69 -45.94 4.62
C LEU A 11 37.71 -47.48 4.66
N MET A 12 37.38 -48.09 5.80
CA MET A 12 37.26 -49.55 5.92
C MET A 12 36.07 -50.10 5.13
N ASP A 13 34.92 -49.40 5.14
CA ASP A 13 33.75 -49.77 4.35
C ASP A 13 34.03 -49.74 2.83
N LEU A 14 35.02 -48.96 2.39
CA LEU A 14 35.49 -48.90 1.01
C LEU A 14 36.54 -49.98 0.66
N GLY A 15 36.89 -50.85 1.62
CA GLY A 15 37.80 -51.98 1.40
C GLY A 15 39.29 -51.65 1.55
N ILE A 16 39.64 -50.50 2.13
CA ILE A 16 41.04 -50.13 2.41
C ILE A 16 41.52 -50.88 3.67
N GLN A 17 42.74 -51.42 3.64
CA GLN A 17 43.33 -52.14 4.80
C GLN A 17 43.34 -51.25 6.05
N GLU A 18 43.10 -51.86 7.21
CA GLU A 18 42.88 -51.15 8.48
C GLU A 18 44.08 -50.28 8.90
N GLU A 19 45.30 -50.71 8.59
CA GLU A 19 46.53 -49.97 8.88
C GLU A 19 46.61 -48.64 8.12
N PHE A 20 46.22 -48.63 6.84
CA PHE A 20 46.17 -47.41 6.02
C PHE A 20 44.98 -46.53 6.38
N ALA A 21 43.83 -47.12 6.69
CA ALA A 21 42.66 -46.38 7.15
C ALA A 21 42.92 -45.65 8.48
N HIS A 22 43.72 -46.23 9.38
CA HIS A 22 44.11 -45.59 10.63
C HIS A 22 45.04 -44.38 10.40
N ARG A 23 46.06 -44.53 9.55
CA ARG A 23 47.01 -43.44 9.25
C ARG A 23 46.37 -42.28 8.48
N LEU A 24 45.46 -42.57 7.54
CA LEU A 24 44.75 -41.54 6.77
C LEU A 24 43.67 -40.80 7.58
N ALA A 25 43.09 -41.46 8.58
CA ALA A 25 42.08 -40.86 9.46
C ALA A 25 42.68 -40.11 10.67
N ASP A 26 44.00 -40.08 10.81
CA ASP A 26 44.65 -39.40 11.93
C ASP A 26 44.49 -37.88 11.78
N ASP A 27 43.62 -37.32 12.63
CA ASP A 27 43.24 -35.90 12.71
C ASP A 27 42.68 -35.25 11.42
N ARG A 28 42.19 -36.05 10.46
CA ARG A 28 41.57 -35.57 9.21
C ARG A 28 40.10 -35.95 9.04
N LYS A 29 39.30 -35.02 8.48
CA LYS A 29 37.90 -35.30 8.10
C LYS A 29 37.86 -35.95 6.72
N TRP A 30 36.77 -36.66 6.41
CA TRP A 30 36.54 -37.30 5.11
C TRP A 30 36.71 -36.35 3.92
N ASP A 31 36.30 -35.09 4.10
CA ASP A 31 36.41 -34.08 3.05
C ASP A 31 37.84 -33.62 2.77
N ASP A 32 38.76 -33.83 3.71
CA ASP A 32 40.18 -33.54 3.51
C ASP A 32 40.87 -34.74 2.84
N VAL A 33 40.49 -35.96 3.23
CA VAL A 33 41.05 -37.22 2.67
C VAL A 33 40.69 -37.39 1.19
N LYS A 34 39.50 -36.96 0.75
CA LYS A 34 39.06 -37.11 -0.65
C LYS A 34 39.85 -36.26 -1.66
N VAL A 35 40.56 -35.23 -1.21
CA VAL A 35 41.26 -34.26 -2.08
C VAL A 35 42.77 -34.58 -2.18
N LEU A 36 43.28 -35.52 -1.36
CA LEU A 36 44.69 -35.87 -1.33
C LEU A 36 45.15 -36.50 -2.66
N ALA A 37 46.36 -36.13 -3.08
CA ALA A 37 47.02 -36.74 -4.22
C ALA A 37 47.66 -38.09 -3.83
N ALA A 38 47.82 -38.99 -4.80
CA ALA A 38 48.43 -40.31 -4.56
C ALA A 38 49.84 -40.22 -3.93
N ALA A 39 50.63 -39.20 -4.30
CA ALA A 39 51.95 -38.95 -3.72
C ALA A 39 51.91 -38.56 -2.23
N GLU A 40 50.88 -37.82 -1.81
CA GLU A 40 50.69 -37.42 -0.41
C GLU A 40 50.21 -38.62 0.43
N ILE A 41 49.38 -39.48 -0.15
CA ILE A 41 48.95 -40.74 0.46
C ILE A 41 50.16 -41.67 0.67
N ALA A 42 51.08 -41.75 -0.29
CA ALA A 42 52.30 -42.55 -0.16
C ALA A 42 53.19 -42.06 0.99
N GLN A 43 53.33 -40.73 1.15
CA GLN A 43 54.10 -40.13 2.25
C GLN A 43 53.45 -40.37 3.62
N LEU A 44 52.12 -40.27 3.71
CA LEU A 44 51.39 -40.43 4.98
C LEU A 44 51.29 -41.89 5.43
N CYS A 45 51.14 -42.81 4.48
CA CYS A 45 51.07 -44.23 4.77
C CYS A 45 52.46 -44.89 4.86
N ALA A 46 53.53 -44.21 4.43
CA ALA A 46 54.89 -44.74 4.30
C ALA A 46 54.94 -46.04 3.47
N THR A 47 54.30 -46.02 2.30
CA THR A 47 54.16 -47.17 1.39
C THR A 47 54.78 -46.92 0.02
N ASP A 48 54.90 -47.97 -0.77
CA ASP A 48 55.25 -47.90 -2.18
C ASP A 48 54.20 -47.11 -2.98
N SER A 49 54.64 -46.52 -4.10
CA SER A 49 53.80 -45.71 -4.98
C SER A 49 52.65 -46.50 -5.61
N GLY A 50 52.81 -47.81 -5.81
CA GLY A 50 51.78 -48.68 -6.36
C GLY A 50 50.58 -48.86 -5.42
N SER A 51 50.85 -49.17 -4.15
CA SER A 51 49.81 -49.28 -3.12
C SER A 51 49.10 -47.95 -2.84
N ALA A 52 49.81 -46.82 -2.90
CA ALA A 52 49.19 -45.51 -2.73
C ALA A 52 48.28 -45.14 -3.92
N GLN A 53 48.65 -45.53 -5.14
CA GLN A 53 47.84 -45.32 -6.34
C GLN A 53 46.52 -46.10 -6.28
N SER A 54 46.53 -47.36 -5.83
CA SER A 54 45.33 -48.18 -5.71
C SER A 54 44.36 -47.64 -4.65
N VAL A 55 44.88 -47.19 -3.50
CA VAL A 55 44.07 -46.52 -2.46
C VAL A 55 43.47 -45.22 -2.99
N TRP A 56 44.23 -44.42 -3.74
CA TRP A 56 43.73 -43.20 -4.36
C TRP A 56 42.61 -43.47 -5.37
N GLU A 57 42.76 -44.50 -6.22
CA GLU A 57 41.74 -44.90 -7.19
C GLU A 57 40.43 -45.35 -6.51
N VAL A 58 40.52 -46.10 -5.41
CA VAL A 58 39.34 -46.51 -4.63
C VAL A 58 38.61 -45.29 -4.05
N ILE A 59 39.36 -44.31 -3.51
CA ILE A 59 38.79 -43.08 -2.96
C ILE A 59 38.12 -42.24 -4.07
N GLN A 60 38.75 -42.07 -5.24
CA GLN A 60 38.17 -41.36 -6.38
C GLN A 60 37.01 -42.12 -7.05
N GLY A 61 37.00 -43.45 -6.98
CA GLY A 61 35.87 -44.27 -7.43
C GLY A 61 34.59 -43.96 -6.65
N SER A 62 34.71 -43.71 -5.34
CA SER A 62 33.59 -43.36 -4.47
C SER A 62 33.00 -41.95 -4.75
N THR A 63 33.82 -41.00 -5.23
CA THR A 63 33.35 -39.65 -5.59
C THR A 63 32.70 -39.63 -6.97
N LYS A 64 33.18 -40.46 -7.92
CA LYS A 64 32.58 -40.61 -9.25
C LYS A 64 31.20 -41.28 -9.23
N SER A 65 30.93 -42.21 -8.31
CA SER A 65 29.59 -42.77 -8.12
C SER A 65 28.59 -41.72 -7.59
N ALA A 66 29.04 -40.82 -6.71
CA ALA A 66 28.24 -39.69 -6.22
C ALA A 66 28.04 -38.56 -7.26
N GLN A 67 28.92 -38.45 -8.27
CA GLN A 67 28.78 -37.51 -9.40
C GLN A 67 27.95 -38.05 -10.56
N LYS A 68 27.73 -39.38 -10.66
CA LYS A 68 26.84 -39.97 -11.67
C LYS A 68 25.36 -39.62 -11.47
N ASP A 69 24.98 -39.17 -10.27
CA ASP A 69 23.65 -38.64 -9.96
C ASP A 69 23.50 -37.12 -10.24
N LYS A 70 24.55 -36.44 -10.72
CA LYS A 70 24.51 -35.00 -11.05
C LYS A 70 25.35 -34.65 -12.28
N ALA A 71 24.91 -35.06 -13.47
CA ALA A 71 25.28 -34.40 -14.73
C ALA A 71 24.15 -34.51 -15.78
N PRO A 72 23.82 -33.44 -16.55
CA PRO A 72 22.67 -33.42 -17.45
C PRO A 72 23.03 -33.93 -18.86
N GLU A 73 22.39 -35.00 -19.31
CA GLU A 73 22.46 -35.44 -20.72
C GLU A 73 21.58 -34.54 -21.61
N LYS A 74 22.19 -33.89 -22.61
CA LYS A 74 21.48 -33.39 -23.79
C LYS A 74 21.14 -34.59 -24.69
N LYS A 75 19.87 -35.01 -24.70
CA LYS A 75 19.29 -35.88 -25.74
C LYS A 75 18.00 -35.26 -26.28
N THR A 76 18.00 -35.03 -27.59
CA THR A 76 16.84 -34.64 -28.40
C THR A 76 15.88 -35.81 -28.47
N ILE A 77 14.80 -35.79 -27.68
CA ILE A 77 13.69 -36.73 -27.79
C ILE A 77 12.38 -35.94 -27.65
N ARG A 78 11.56 -35.95 -28.70
CA ARG A 78 10.19 -35.42 -28.69
C ARG A 78 9.30 -36.34 -27.86
N LEU A 79 8.80 -35.83 -26.74
CA LEU A 79 7.71 -36.45 -25.97
C LEU A 79 6.74 -35.37 -25.52
N THR A 80 5.55 -35.40 -26.12
CA THR A 80 4.33 -34.72 -25.65
C THR A 80 4.00 -35.21 -24.25
N GLY A 81 4.08 -34.31 -23.27
CA GLY A 81 3.76 -34.61 -21.87
C GLY A 81 3.59 -33.33 -21.06
N SER A 82 2.33 -32.97 -20.82
CA SER A 82 1.92 -31.89 -19.93
C SER A 82 2.51 -32.08 -18.53
N ARG A 83 3.50 -31.25 -18.17
CA ARG A 83 3.86 -30.97 -16.77
C ARG A 83 3.98 -29.46 -16.62
N GLN A 84 2.89 -28.87 -16.14
CA GLN A 84 2.86 -27.50 -15.65
C GLN A 84 3.93 -27.32 -14.57
N ARG A 85 5.06 -26.72 -14.93
CA ARG A 85 5.90 -26.03 -13.95
C ARG A 85 5.09 -24.84 -13.44
N LEU A 86 4.53 -24.98 -12.23
CA LEU A 86 4.12 -23.84 -11.41
C LEU A 86 5.38 -23.06 -11.07
N ALA A 87 5.84 -22.25 -12.02
CA ALA A 87 6.70 -21.13 -11.75
C ALA A 87 5.95 -20.30 -10.71
N ARG A 88 6.45 -20.26 -9.47
CA ARG A 88 6.09 -19.21 -8.52
C ARG A 88 6.47 -17.90 -9.18
N ARG A 89 5.52 -17.35 -9.94
CA ARG A 89 5.53 -15.99 -10.42
C ARG A 89 5.58 -15.17 -9.14
N ARG A 90 6.77 -14.73 -8.72
CA ARG A 90 6.85 -13.56 -7.86
C ARG A 90 6.06 -12.52 -8.64
N LYS A 91 4.83 -12.23 -8.20
CA LYS A 91 4.13 -11.04 -8.66
C LYS A 91 5.15 -9.93 -8.49
N ALA A 92 5.44 -9.18 -9.54
CA ALA A 92 6.14 -7.92 -9.39
C ALA A 92 5.37 -7.16 -8.30
N SER A 93 5.96 -7.06 -7.11
CA SER A 93 5.30 -6.45 -5.94
C SER A 93 5.24 -4.94 -6.09
N ALA A 94 6.06 -4.39 -6.98
CA ALA A 94 5.98 -3.02 -7.43
C ALA A 94 5.39 -3.00 -8.84
N LEU A 95 4.27 -2.30 -9.00
CA LEU A 95 3.85 -1.81 -10.31
C LEU A 95 4.97 -0.91 -10.86
N PRO A 96 5.21 -0.90 -12.18
CA PRO A 96 6.17 0.02 -12.79
C PRO A 96 5.82 1.46 -12.40
N LEU A 97 6.85 2.31 -12.29
CA LEU A 97 6.64 3.74 -12.16
C LEU A 97 5.84 4.19 -13.39
N GLN A 98 4.76 4.95 -13.18
CA GLN A 98 4.06 5.56 -14.31
C GLN A 98 4.95 6.68 -14.85
N ASP A 99 5.28 6.60 -16.13
CA ASP A 99 6.01 7.66 -16.80
C ASP A 99 5.08 8.88 -16.96
N TYR A 100 5.64 10.07 -16.76
CA TYR A 100 4.89 11.31 -16.91
C TYR A 100 4.67 11.60 -18.40
N ASP A 101 3.45 11.37 -18.89
CA ASP A 101 3.06 11.75 -20.24
C ASP A 101 2.67 13.24 -20.26
N TYR A 102 3.53 14.05 -20.89
CA TYR A 102 3.31 15.48 -21.03
C TYR A 102 2.17 15.79 -22.01
N GLU A 103 1.98 14.98 -23.05
CA GLU A 103 0.98 15.25 -24.09
C GLU A 103 -0.43 15.03 -23.55
N ASP A 104 -0.65 13.91 -22.86
CA ASP A 104 -1.92 13.61 -22.19
C ASP A 104 -2.26 14.67 -21.11
N LYS A 105 -1.25 15.11 -20.34
CA LYS A 105 -1.41 16.20 -19.37
C LYS A 105 -1.82 17.52 -20.04
N MET A 106 -1.24 17.85 -21.19
CA MET A 106 -1.60 19.07 -21.89
C MET A 106 -2.99 19.00 -22.50
N ILE A 107 -3.38 17.84 -23.03
CA ILE A 107 -4.75 17.59 -23.49
C ILE A 107 -5.72 17.71 -22.31
N GLN A 108 -5.37 17.19 -21.13
CA GLN A 108 -6.21 17.31 -19.93
C GLN A 108 -6.35 18.76 -19.43
N ILE A 109 -5.29 19.58 -19.52
CA ILE A 109 -5.37 21.01 -19.16
C ILE A 109 -6.26 21.78 -20.14
N LEU A 110 -6.26 21.36 -21.41
CA LEU A 110 -7.04 21.99 -22.48
C LEU A 110 -8.42 21.35 -22.69
N SER A 111 -8.78 20.30 -21.93
CA SER A 111 -10.02 19.53 -22.15
C SER A 111 -11.28 20.37 -21.98
N ASP A 112 -11.20 21.40 -21.14
CA ASP A 112 -12.32 22.28 -20.81
C ASP A 112 -12.35 23.54 -21.71
N LEU A 113 -11.45 23.63 -22.70
CA LEU A 113 -11.38 24.75 -23.64
C LEU A 113 -11.85 24.36 -25.03
N ASP A 114 -12.75 25.17 -25.61
CA ASP A 114 -13.17 25.07 -27.01
C ASP A 114 -12.10 25.68 -27.93
N VAL A 115 -10.90 25.07 -27.96
CA VAL A 115 -9.73 25.57 -28.71
C VAL A 115 -9.99 25.62 -30.22
N GLU A 116 -10.93 24.80 -30.72
CA GLU A 116 -11.32 24.72 -32.13
C GLU A 116 -12.26 25.85 -32.57
N ASN A 117 -12.79 26.66 -31.64
CA ASN A 117 -13.72 27.72 -32.01
C ASN A 117 -13.01 28.80 -32.84
N PRO A 118 -13.52 29.17 -34.04
CA PRO A 118 -12.91 30.21 -34.87
C PRO A 118 -12.73 31.56 -34.15
N MET A 119 -13.58 31.88 -33.16
CA MET A 119 -13.42 33.08 -32.34
C MET A 119 -12.23 33.00 -31.38
N PHE A 120 -11.96 31.83 -30.83
CA PHE A 120 -10.84 31.62 -29.91
C PHE A 120 -9.51 31.86 -30.64
N ILE A 121 -9.37 31.32 -31.85
CA ILE A 121 -8.20 31.51 -32.72
C ILE A 121 -8.02 32.98 -33.10
N GLN A 122 -9.11 33.66 -33.46
CA GLN A 122 -9.05 35.10 -33.79
C GLN A 122 -8.63 35.95 -32.59
N LEU A 123 -9.13 35.65 -31.39
CA LEU A 123 -8.79 36.40 -30.18
C LEU A 123 -7.36 36.13 -29.71
N THR A 124 -6.87 34.89 -29.82
CA THR A 124 -5.48 34.54 -29.49
C THR A 124 -4.50 35.22 -30.45
N GLU A 125 -4.78 35.24 -31.75
CA GLU A 125 -3.95 35.95 -32.74
C GLU A 125 -3.92 37.47 -32.48
N VAL A 126 -5.08 38.07 -32.17
CA VAL A 126 -5.16 39.50 -31.86
C VAL A 126 -4.44 39.83 -30.56
N ALA A 127 -4.57 38.99 -29.53
CA ALA A 127 -3.85 39.14 -28.27
C ALA A 127 -2.33 39.03 -28.48
N ALA A 128 -1.87 38.07 -29.29
CA ALA A 128 -0.46 37.91 -29.64
C ALA A 128 0.08 39.15 -30.39
N LYS A 129 -0.69 39.69 -31.34
CA LYS A 129 -0.33 40.92 -32.08
C LYS A 129 -0.25 42.16 -31.18
N GLN A 130 -1.05 42.23 -30.12
CA GLN A 130 -1.01 43.34 -29.15
C GLN A 130 -0.02 43.11 -28.00
N GLY A 131 0.59 41.92 -27.90
CA GLY A 131 1.52 41.57 -26.82
C GLY A 131 0.87 41.42 -25.44
N VAL A 132 -0.47 41.28 -25.38
CA VAL A 132 -1.19 41.15 -24.12
C VAL A 132 -1.11 39.71 -23.62
N LYS A 133 -0.60 39.53 -22.40
CA LYS A 133 -0.47 38.21 -21.75
C LYS A 133 -1.79 37.79 -21.09
N ILE A 134 -2.73 37.28 -21.88
CA ILE A 134 -4.01 36.75 -21.39
C ILE A 134 -3.92 35.22 -21.29
N THR A 135 -4.47 34.63 -20.22
CA THR A 135 -4.53 33.17 -20.10
C THR A 135 -5.54 32.56 -21.10
N PRO A 136 -5.28 31.36 -21.64
CA PRO A 136 -6.22 30.68 -22.54
C PRO A 136 -7.63 30.55 -21.94
N LYS A 137 -7.75 30.31 -20.63
CA LYS A 137 -9.04 30.20 -19.93
C LYS A 137 -9.83 31.50 -19.98
N THR A 138 -9.19 32.64 -19.70
CA THR A 138 -9.84 33.96 -19.81
C THR A 138 -10.32 34.25 -21.23
N ILE A 139 -9.58 33.79 -22.26
CA ILE A 139 -10.02 33.93 -23.66
C ILE A 139 -11.27 33.07 -23.91
N ASN A 140 -11.32 31.85 -23.40
CA ASN A 140 -12.52 31.00 -23.51
C ASN A 140 -13.72 31.64 -22.80
N ASP A 141 -13.54 32.20 -21.60
CA ASP A 141 -14.60 32.90 -20.86
C ASP A 141 -15.12 34.12 -21.65
N LEU A 142 -14.23 34.86 -22.33
CA LEU A 142 -14.61 35.94 -23.23
C LEU A 142 -15.43 35.42 -24.42
N VAL A 143 -15.02 34.32 -25.05
CA VAL A 143 -15.75 33.69 -26.15
C VAL A 143 -17.14 33.24 -25.69
N GLN A 144 -17.24 32.55 -24.56
CA GLN A 144 -18.51 32.11 -23.98
C GLN A 144 -19.42 33.32 -23.66
N GLY A 145 -18.87 34.39 -23.09
CA GLY A 145 -19.59 35.64 -22.85
C GLY A 145 -20.09 36.32 -24.13
N ILE A 146 -19.33 36.25 -25.22
CA ILE A 146 -19.71 36.78 -26.55
C ILE A 146 -20.81 35.91 -27.18
N LEU A 147 -20.71 34.59 -27.06
CA LEU A 147 -21.71 33.64 -27.55
C LEU A 147 -23.03 33.80 -26.79
N ALA A 148 -22.98 33.96 -25.47
CA ALA A 148 -24.16 34.22 -24.63
C ALA A 148 -24.88 35.54 -25.01
N ARG A 149 -24.16 36.52 -25.55
CA ARG A 149 -24.71 37.79 -26.06
C ARG A 149 -25.25 37.67 -27.50
N GLY A 150 -25.19 36.49 -28.13
CA GLY A 150 -25.80 36.21 -29.43
C GLY A 150 -24.99 36.62 -30.66
N THR A 151 -23.77 37.13 -30.49
CA THR A 151 -22.89 37.49 -31.63
C THR A 151 -22.14 36.28 -32.16
N LYS A 152 -22.49 35.80 -33.35
CA LYS A 152 -21.90 34.59 -33.99
C LYS A 152 -20.60 34.86 -34.77
N LYS A 153 -20.28 36.12 -35.08
CA LYS A 153 -19.04 36.52 -35.78
C LYS A 153 -18.50 37.82 -35.21
N LEU A 154 -17.19 37.89 -35.00
CA LEU A 154 -16.49 39.10 -34.56
C LEU A 154 -15.78 39.72 -35.76
N THR A 155 -15.86 41.04 -35.89
CA THR A 155 -14.95 41.76 -36.81
C THR A 155 -13.57 41.94 -36.15
N PRO A 156 -12.46 42.03 -36.91
CA PRO A 156 -11.13 42.23 -36.33
C PRO A 156 -11.02 43.49 -35.46
N ALA A 157 -11.77 44.55 -35.80
CA ALA A 157 -11.82 45.78 -35.01
C ALA A 157 -12.54 45.60 -33.67
N GLN A 158 -13.63 44.80 -33.65
CA GLN A 158 -14.32 44.46 -32.41
C GLN A 158 -13.47 43.53 -31.54
N ALA A 159 -12.79 42.55 -32.13
CA ALA A 159 -11.83 41.69 -31.42
C ALA A 159 -10.75 42.51 -30.71
N LYS A 160 -10.17 43.48 -31.42
CA LYS A 160 -9.17 44.40 -30.86
C LYS A 160 -9.73 45.23 -29.70
N LYS A 161 -10.97 45.71 -29.80
CA LYS A 161 -11.62 46.46 -28.70
C LYS A 161 -11.88 45.57 -27.49
N VAL A 162 -12.35 44.34 -27.68
CA VAL A 162 -12.60 43.39 -26.58
C VAL A 162 -11.31 43.09 -25.83
N ILE A 163 -10.23 42.77 -26.55
CA ILE A 163 -8.92 42.51 -25.94
C ILE A 163 -8.38 43.75 -25.23
N ALA A 164 -8.50 44.95 -25.83
CA ALA A 164 -8.08 46.19 -25.18
C ALA A 164 -8.88 46.50 -23.90
N SER A 165 -10.20 46.30 -23.91
CA SER A 165 -11.03 46.44 -22.71
C SER A 165 -10.68 45.40 -21.65
N ALA A 166 -10.39 44.16 -22.04
CA ALA A 166 -9.99 43.10 -21.13
C ALA A 166 -8.63 43.42 -20.46
N ASP A 167 -7.66 43.90 -21.23
CA ASP A 167 -6.35 44.31 -20.74
C ASP A 167 -6.44 45.50 -19.76
N LEU A 168 -7.27 46.48 -20.10
CA LEU A 168 -7.54 47.63 -19.22
C LEU A 168 -8.17 47.18 -17.90
N ASN A 169 -9.21 46.33 -17.94
CA ASN A 169 -9.83 45.77 -16.74
C ASN A 169 -8.84 44.94 -15.91
N MET A 170 -7.99 44.14 -16.57
CA MET A 170 -6.98 43.34 -15.90
C MET A 170 -5.95 44.23 -15.19
N SER A 171 -5.56 45.34 -15.81
CA SER A 171 -4.66 46.34 -15.22
C SER A 171 -5.28 47.03 -14.01
N TYR A 172 -6.57 47.41 -14.08
CA TYR A 172 -7.30 48.00 -12.95
C TYR A 172 -7.56 47.01 -11.80
N SER A 173 -7.65 45.70 -12.10
CA SER A 173 -7.92 44.66 -11.10
C SER A 173 -6.67 44.15 -10.37
N ARG A 174 -5.50 44.77 -10.61
CA ARG A 174 -4.26 44.40 -9.94
C ARG A 174 -4.28 44.90 -8.51
N VAL A 175 -3.73 44.11 -7.59
CA VAL A 175 -3.52 44.55 -6.21
C VAL A 175 -2.49 45.68 -6.18
N ASP A 176 -2.74 46.68 -5.35
CA ASP A 176 -1.80 47.76 -5.13
C ASP A 176 -0.53 47.24 -4.44
N PRO A 177 0.67 47.66 -4.89
CA PRO A 177 1.90 47.30 -4.20
C PRO A 177 1.91 47.79 -2.74
N HIS A 178 2.48 46.99 -1.84
CA HIS A 178 2.58 47.24 -0.38
C HIS A 178 1.29 47.04 0.42
N GLU A 179 0.26 46.45 -0.16
CA GLU A 179 -0.93 46.02 0.59
C GLU A 179 -0.56 44.96 1.63
N ALA A 180 -1.13 45.06 2.83
CA ALA A 180 -0.87 44.15 3.95
C ALA A 180 -1.64 42.82 3.80
N VAL A 181 -1.35 42.09 2.71
CA VAL A 181 -2.06 40.87 2.30
C VAL A 181 -2.09 39.76 3.36
N GLY A 182 -1.07 39.70 4.23
CA GLY A 182 -1.03 38.72 5.32
C GLY A 182 -2.10 38.99 6.38
N ILE A 183 -2.30 40.27 6.74
CA ILE A 183 -3.29 40.67 7.76
C ILE A 183 -4.71 40.48 7.21
N THR A 184 -4.96 40.92 5.97
CA THR A 184 -6.27 40.76 5.33
C THR A 184 -6.62 39.29 5.18
N THR A 185 -5.68 38.46 4.75
CA THR A 185 -5.85 37.00 4.66
C THR A 185 -6.19 36.37 6.01
N ALA A 186 -5.45 36.72 7.07
CA ALA A 186 -5.69 36.19 8.41
C ALA A 186 -7.09 36.58 8.93
N GLN A 187 -7.50 37.84 8.72
CA GLN A 187 -8.81 38.32 9.12
C GLN A 187 -9.93 37.63 8.32
N SER A 188 -9.80 37.53 7.00
CA SER A 188 -10.81 36.92 6.12
C SER A 188 -11.03 35.44 6.39
N ILE A 189 -10.01 34.71 6.86
CA ILE A 189 -10.15 33.30 7.26
C ILE A 189 -10.65 33.18 8.71
N GLY A 190 -10.27 34.11 9.59
CA GLY A 190 -10.65 34.10 11.01
C GLY A 190 -12.07 34.57 11.29
N GLU A 191 -12.58 35.56 10.57
CA GLU A 191 -13.93 36.13 10.76
C GLU A 191 -15.04 35.07 10.60
N PRO A 192 -15.04 34.24 9.53
CA PRO A 192 -16.01 33.15 9.40
C PRO A 192 -15.92 32.12 10.52
N GLY A 193 -14.75 31.96 11.16
CA GLY A 193 -14.55 31.02 12.26
C GLY A 193 -15.48 31.29 13.45
N THR A 194 -15.78 32.56 13.74
CA THR A 194 -16.74 32.92 14.80
C THR A 194 -18.17 32.50 14.44
N GLN A 195 -18.53 32.62 13.17
CA GLN A 195 -19.84 32.27 12.63
C GLN A 195 -20.03 30.76 12.46
N MET A 196 -18.94 29.99 12.35
CA MET A 196 -18.97 28.53 12.20
C MET A 196 -19.43 27.78 13.46
N THR A 197 -19.36 28.42 14.64
CA THR A 197 -19.61 27.76 15.93
C THR A 197 -21.01 27.16 16.08
N MET A 198 -22.01 27.65 15.34
CA MET A 198 -23.42 27.23 15.44
C MET A 198 -23.96 26.49 14.20
N ARG A 199 -23.13 26.23 13.18
CA ARG A 199 -23.54 25.53 11.95
C ARG A 199 -22.96 24.12 11.87
N THR A 200 -23.29 23.25 12.82
CA THR A 200 -23.00 21.81 12.65
C THR A 200 -24.05 21.20 11.75
N PHE A 201 -23.72 20.98 10.47
CA PHE A 201 -24.58 20.22 9.58
C PHE A 201 -24.71 18.79 10.09
N HIS A 202 -25.91 18.40 10.49
CA HIS A 202 -26.30 17.00 10.56
C HIS A 202 -26.71 16.61 9.15
N TYR A 203 -25.82 15.98 8.39
CA TYR A 203 -26.19 15.40 7.11
C TYR A 203 -27.22 14.29 7.36
N ALA A 204 -28.49 14.63 7.18
CA ALA A 204 -29.58 13.67 7.21
C ALA A 204 -29.57 12.89 5.89
N GLY A 205 -29.02 11.68 5.95
CA GLY A 205 -29.16 10.70 4.88
C GLY A 205 -27.88 10.43 4.10
N VAL A 206 -27.68 9.14 3.86
CA VAL A 206 -26.58 8.47 3.14
C VAL A 206 -25.37 8.18 4.04
N ALA A 207 -24.92 6.92 3.96
CA ALA A 207 -23.83 6.30 4.72
C ALA A 207 -22.43 6.87 4.41
N THR A 208 -22.32 8.20 4.33
CA THR A 208 -21.05 8.89 4.24
C THR A 208 -20.40 8.92 5.62
N VAL A 209 -19.10 8.68 5.61
CA VAL A 209 -18.26 8.66 6.81
C VAL A 209 -18.48 9.95 7.60
N ASN A 210 -18.69 9.86 8.91
CA ASN A 210 -18.74 11.03 9.80
C ASN A 210 -17.35 11.71 9.80
N VAL A 211 -17.11 12.60 8.84
CA VAL A 211 -15.88 13.39 8.76
C VAL A 211 -16.05 14.62 9.64
N THR A 212 -15.03 14.99 10.40
CA THR A 212 -14.98 16.29 11.07
C THR A 212 -15.05 17.40 10.03
N GLN A 213 -16.13 18.18 10.05
CA GLN A 213 -16.33 19.35 9.20
C GLN A 213 -16.41 20.63 10.04
N GLY A 214 -16.24 21.78 9.38
CA GLY A 214 -16.30 23.11 10.01
C GLY A 214 -15.01 23.51 10.71
N LEU A 215 -15.14 24.40 11.72
CA LEU A 215 -14.02 25.04 12.40
C LEU A 215 -13.00 24.05 12.99
N PRO A 216 -13.38 22.93 13.66
CA PRO A 216 -12.40 21.99 14.18
C PRO A 216 -11.46 21.47 13.11
N ARG A 217 -11.96 21.30 11.88
CA ARG A 217 -11.15 20.82 10.76
C ARG A 217 -10.21 21.90 10.21
N VAL A 218 -10.68 23.15 10.12
CA VAL A 218 -9.83 24.29 9.74
C VAL A 218 -8.67 24.44 10.72
N ILE A 219 -8.92 24.33 12.03
CA ILE A 219 -7.87 24.37 13.07
C ILE A 219 -6.88 23.21 12.88
N GLU A 220 -7.35 21.99 12.60
CA GLU A 220 -6.45 20.85 12.37
C GLU A 220 -5.52 21.03 11.17
N ILE A 221 -6.01 21.70 10.11
CA ILE A 221 -5.24 21.99 8.90
C ILE A 221 -4.18 23.06 9.20
N VAL A 222 -4.60 24.20 9.79
CA VAL A 222 -3.70 25.32 10.12
C VAL A 222 -2.64 24.90 11.15
N ASP A 223 -3.00 24.11 12.17
CA ASP A 223 -2.06 23.55 13.15
C ASP A 223 -1.13 22.46 12.56
N ALA A 224 -1.22 22.16 11.26
CA ALA A 224 -0.45 21.12 10.57
C ALA A 224 -0.40 19.78 11.31
N ARG A 225 -1.53 19.32 11.88
CA ARG A 225 -1.53 18.13 12.74
C ARG A 225 -1.03 16.88 12.01
N LYS A 226 -0.14 16.13 12.65
CA LYS A 226 0.45 14.88 12.12
C LYS A 226 -0.60 13.85 11.69
N VAL A 227 -1.62 13.66 12.51
CA VAL A 227 -2.74 12.75 12.23
C VAL A 227 -4.04 13.50 12.55
N PRO A 228 -4.95 13.68 11.58
CA PRO A 228 -6.24 14.29 11.82
C PRO A 228 -7.13 13.39 12.68
N LYS A 229 -8.16 13.93 13.34
CA LYS A 229 -9.02 13.12 14.23
C LYS A 229 -9.80 12.05 13.46
N THR A 230 -10.33 12.40 12.29
CA THR A 230 -11.05 11.47 11.41
C THR A 230 -10.36 11.41 10.05
N PRO A 231 -9.28 10.62 9.92
CA PRO A 231 -8.62 10.40 8.63
C PRO A 231 -9.56 9.65 7.69
N THR A 232 -9.61 10.06 6.43
CA THR A 232 -10.42 9.45 5.38
C THR A 232 -9.67 9.40 4.07
N MET A 233 -10.03 8.45 3.22
CA MET A 233 -9.55 8.38 1.85
C MET A 233 -10.68 8.10 0.87
N LYS A 234 -10.53 8.65 -0.33
CA LYS A 234 -11.32 8.31 -1.52
C LYS A 234 -10.41 7.53 -2.45
N VAL A 235 -10.61 6.21 -2.47
CA VAL A 235 -9.82 5.29 -3.28
C VAL A 235 -10.56 5.03 -4.58
N PHE A 236 -9.96 5.46 -5.68
CA PHE A 236 -10.47 5.22 -7.02
C PHE A 236 -9.87 3.92 -7.57
N LEU A 237 -10.55 3.33 -8.54
CA LEU A 237 -10.15 2.07 -9.15
C LEU A 237 -9.82 2.28 -10.61
N GLU A 238 -8.83 1.53 -11.10
CA GLU A 238 -8.44 1.55 -12.51
C GLU A 238 -9.58 1.06 -13.42
N GLU A 239 -9.61 1.55 -14.66
CA GLU A 239 -10.65 1.17 -15.62
C GLU A 239 -10.56 -0.32 -15.98
N THR A 240 -9.34 -0.85 -16.14
CA THR A 240 -9.11 -2.26 -16.49
C THR A 240 -8.19 -2.95 -15.49
N ASN A 241 -8.53 -4.19 -15.12
CA ASN A 241 -7.59 -5.06 -14.42
C ASN A 241 -6.40 -5.44 -15.32
N SER A 242 -5.34 -6.02 -14.76
CA SER A 242 -4.23 -6.69 -15.49
C SER A 242 -4.67 -7.86 -16.42
N LYS A 243 -5.98 -8.08 -16.57
CA LYS A 243 -6.64 -9.07 -17.44
C LYS A 243 -7.67 -8.44 -18.40
N GLY A 244 -7.68 -7.12 -18.56
CA GLY A 244 -8.55 -6.39 -19.49
C GLY A 244 -10.05 -6.40 -19.16
N LYS A 245 -10.43 -6.73 -17.91
CA LYS A 245 -11.84 -6.67 -17.46
C LYS A 245 -12.11 -5.36 -16.73
N PRO A 246 -13.30 -4.74 -16.92
CA PRO A 246 -13.64 -3.53 -16.20
C PRO A 246 -13.69 -3.80 -14.69
N LEU A 247 -13.07 -2.92 -13.91
CA LEU A 247 -13.03 -3.00 -12.45
C LEU A 247 -13.94 -1.94 -11.82
N ARG A 248 -13.99 -0.77 -12.46
CA ARG A 248 -14.67 0.43 -11.98
C ARG A 248 -16.21 0.35 -11.97
N THR A 249 -16.81 -0.55 -12.76
CA THR A 249 -18.27 -0.73 -12.89
C THR A 249 -18.80 -1.98 -12.19
N ASP A 250 -17.94 -2.91 -11.78
CA ASP A 250 -18.34 -4.19 -11.19
C ASP A 250 -18.36 -4.13 -9.65
N GLU A 251 -19.55 -3.92 -9.06
CA GLU A 251 -19.75 -3.81 -7.61
C GLU A 251 -19.11 -4.97 -6.81
N LYS A 252 -19.27 -6.23 -7.26
CA LYS A 252 -18.71 -7.41 -6.56
C LYS A 252 -17.19 -7.42 -6.50
N LYS A 253 -16.51 -6.86 -7.49
CA LYS A 253 -15.03 -6.77 -7.49
C LYS A 253 -14.57 -5.60 -6.62
N VAL A 254 -15.26 -4.46 -6.69
CA VAL A 254 -15.02 -3.32 -5.80
C VAL A 254 -15.19 -3.73 -4.34
N GLN A 255 -16.24 -4.51 -4.03
CA GLN A 255 -16.48 -5.06 -2.69
C GLN A 255 -15.36 -6.00 -2.24
N ALA A 256 -14.81 -6.80 -3.14
CA ALA A 256 -13.68 -7.66 -2.83
C ALA A 256 -12.41 -6.86 -2.50
N ILE A 257 -12.20 -5.72 -3.17
CA ILE A 257 -11.08 -4.82 -2.89
C ILE A 257 -11.30 -4.08 -1.58
N ALA A 258 -12.51 -3.53 -1.35
CA ALA A 258 -12.87 -2.90 -0.09
C ALA A 258 -12.67 -3.84 1.12
N ALA A 259 -13.15 -5.08 1.03
CA ALA A 259 -12.96 -6.08 2.08
C ALA A 259 -11.50 -6.51 2.29
N ALA A 260 -10.64 -6.31 1.28
CA ALA A 260 -9.20 -6.57 1.40
C ALA A 260 -8.43 -5.39 2.01
N LEU A 261 -8.90 -4.16 1.80
CA LEU A 261 -8.34 -2.94 2.40
C LEU A 261 -8.72 -2.83 3.88
N GLU A 262 -9.95 -3.19 4.23
CA GLU A 262 -10.49 -3.10 5.59
C GLU A 262 -9.67 -3.92 6.61
N THR A 263 -9.19 -3.26 7.67
CA THR A 263 -8.60 -3.95 8.81
C THR A 263 -9.64 -4.86 9.44
N THR A 264 -9.23 -6.10 9.59
CA THR A 264 -10.05 -7.14 10.16
C THR A 264 -9.42 -7.56 11.46
N THR A 265 -10.06 -7.17 12.56
CA THR A 265 -9.65 -7.54 13.90
C THR A 265 -10.32 -8.84 14.33
N THR A 266 -9.79 -9.48 15.37
CA THR A 266 -10.43 -10.68 15.94
C THR A 266 -11.84 -10.37 16.43
N ARG A 267 -12.10 -9.16 16.94
CA ARG A 267 -13.43 -8.72 17.42
C ARG A 267 -14.50 -8.72 16.33
N ASP A 268 -14.12 -8.42 15.09
CA ASP A 268 -15.09 -8.36 13.98
C ASP A 268 -15.53 -9.75 13.51
N ILE A 269 -14.76 -10.79 13.85
CA ILE A 269 -14.95 -12.15 13.35
C ILE A 269 -15.40 -13.10 14.43
N ALA A 270 -14.93 -12.91 15.66
CA ALA A 270 -15.10 -13.88 16.74
C ALA A 270 -15.70 -13.23 17.98
N SER A 271 -16.66 -13.91 18.61
CA SER A 271 -16.97 -13.68 20.02
C SER A 271 -15.86 -14.30 20.87
N ILE A 272 -15.42 -13.55 21.87
CA ILE A 272 -14.36 -13.94 22.79
C ILE A 272 -15.04 -14.20 24.13
N ASP A 273 -15.03 -15.45 24.56
CA ASP A 273 -15.53 -15.88 25.85
C ASP A 273 -14.36 -16.33 26.72
N VAL A 274 -14.25 -15.73 27.90
CA VAL A 274 -13.18 -16.03 28.86
C VAL A 274 -13.71 -17.04 29.87
N ASP A 275 -13.19 -18.26 29.85
CA ASP A 275 -13.48 -19.26 30.87
C ASP A 275 -12.48 -19.13 32.01
N VAL A 276 -12.94 -18.57 33.13
CA VAL A 276 -12.12 -18.37 34.33
C VAL A 276 -11.84 -19.69 35.06
N ALA A 277 -12.74 -20.67 34.97
CA ALA A 277 -12.60 -21.94 35.68
C ALA A 277 -11.54 -22.83 35.00
N GLN A 278 -11.60 -22.93 33.67
CA GLN A 278 -10.66 -23.73 32.88
C GLN A 278 -9.46 -22.93 32.36
N ARG A 279 -9.40 -21.62 32.65
CA ARG A 279 -8.31 -20.69 32.33
C ARG A 279 -7.92 -20.69 30.85
N HIS A 280 -8.90 -20.81 29.97
CA HIS A 280 -8.70 -20.71 28.53
C HIS A 280 -9.68 -19.72 27.93
N LEU A 281 -9.35 -19.31 26.71
CA LEU A 281 -10.13 -18.35 25.94
C LEU A 281 -10.78 -19.09 24.77
N ASN A 282 -12.11 -19.07 24.73
CA ASN A 282 -12.92 -19.61 23.65
C ASN A 282 -13.18 -18.50 22.64
N LEU A 283 -12.85 -18.75 21.38
CA LEU A 283 -13.13 -17.88 20.25
C LEU A 283 -14.15 -18.57 19.35
N GLU A 284 -15.40 -18.11 19.37
CA GLU A 284 -16.42 -18.61 18.46
C GLU A 284 -16.41 -17.77 17.17
N LEU A 285 -16.09 -18.42 16.05
CA LEU A 285 -15.96 -17.75 14.76
C LEU A 285 -17.31 -17.59 14.06
N ASN A 286 -17.67 -16.36 13.72
CA ASN A 286 -18.86 -16.08 12.94
C ASN A 286 -18.65 -16.34 11.44
N ARG A 287 -19.33 -17.36 10.92
CA ARG A 287 -19.27 -17.79 9.52
C ARG A 287 -19.73 -16.72 8.52
N ALA A 288 -20.66 -15.83 8.90
CA ALA A 288 -21.15 -14.79 8.01
C ALA A 288 -20.05 -13.75 7.74
N ASN A 289 -19.40 -13.27 8.80
CA ASN A 289 -18.32 -12.27 8.71
C ASN A 289 -17.07 -12.85 8.02
N LEU A 290 -16.76 -14.13 8.25
CA LEU A 290 -15.68 -14.84 7.54
C LEU A 290 -15.91 -14.89 6.02
N LYS A 291 -17.14 -15.17 5.58
CA LYS A 291 -17.49 -15.21 4.14
C LYS A 291 -17.37 -13.83 3.49
N LEU A 292 -17.86 -12.78 4.15
CA LEU A 292 -17.76 -11.40 3.66
C LEU A 292 -16.31 -10.97 3.48
N LYS A 293 -15.44 -11.31 4.44
CA LYS A 293 -14.02 -10.95 4.45
C LYS A 293 -13.12 -11.91 3.68
N LYS A 294 -13.70 -12.94 3.05
CA LYS A 294 -13.00 -14.01 2.31
C LYS A 294 -11.83 -14.56 3.13
N MET A 295 -12.12 -15.07 4.32
CA MET A 295 -11.16 -15.77 5.15
C MET A 295 -11.70 -17.13 5.56
N THR A 296 -10.79 -18.09 5.71
CA THR A 296 -11.10 -19.42 6.22
C THR A 296 -10.75 -19.51 7.71
N GLY A 297 -11.45 -20.37 8.45
CA GLY A 297 -11.16 -20.59 9.88
C GLY A 297 -9.73 -21.10 10.12
N ALA A 298 -9.21 -21.91 9.18
CA ALA A 298 -7.83 -22.38 9.19
C ALA A 298 -6.80 -21.23 9.05
N GLU A 299 -7.05 -20.28 8.14
CA GLU A 299 -6.20 -19.07 8.03
C GLU A 299 -6.22 -18.22 9.30
N VAL A 300 -7.37 -18.13 9.98
CA VAL A 300 -7.49 -17.40 11.24
C VAL A 300 -6.68 -18.08 12.35
N ARG A 301 -6.77 -19.41 12.47
CA ARG A 301 -5.98 -20.21 13.41
C ARG A 301 -4.48 -20.01 13.20
N ASP A 302 -4.01 -20.12 11.96
CA ASP A 302 -2.60 -19.98 11.61
C ASP A 302 -2.06 -18.56 11.86
N LYS A 303 -2.89 -17.53 11.61
CA LYS A 303 -2.51 -16.15 11.93
C LYS A 303 -2.44 -15.89 13.43
N LEU A 304 -3.41 -16.41 14.19
CA LEU A 304 -3.43 -16.28 15.64
C LEU A 304 -2.25 -17.04 16.28
N SER A 305 -1.93 -18.25 15.80
CA SER A 305 -0.82 -19.04 16.34
C SER A 305 0.52 -18.37 16.07
N ARG A 306 0.74 -17.82 14.87
CA ARG A 306 1.96 -17.05 14.55
C ARG A 306 2.08 -15.78 15.37
N ALA A 307 0.97 -15.06 15.57
CA ALA A 307 0.98 -13.79 16.29
C ALA A 307 1.20 -13.97 17.80
N LEU A 308 0.56 -14.97 18.40
CA LEU A 308 0.65 -15.24 19.83
C LEU A 308 1.82 -16.15 20.20
N ARG A 309 2.40 -16.86 19.22
CA ARG A 309 3.37 -17.96 19.43
C ARG A 309 2.84 -19.05 20.37
N LEU A 310 1.52 -19.19 20.41
CA LEU A 310 0.81 -20.17 21.22
C LEU A 310 0.17 -21.22 20.32
N TYR A 311 0.05 -22.43 20.86
CA TYR A 311 -0.72 -23.48 20.23
C TYR A 311 -2.21 -23.20 20.39
N ILE A 312 -2.95 -23.27 19.29
CA ILE A 312 -4.39 -23.03 19.26
C ILE A 312 -5.06 -24.34 18.88
N GLN A 313 -5.88 -24.82 19.81
CA GLN A 313 -6.73 -25.98 19.57
C GLN A 313 -7.94 -25.55 18.75
N ALA A 314 -8.30 -26.39 17.80
CA ALA A 314 -9.40 -26.16 16.89
C ALA A 314 -10.30 -27.40 16.95
N ASP A 315 -11.63 -27.19 16.95
CA ASP A 315 -12.58 -28.30 16.95
C ASP A 315 -12.51 -29.14 15.65
N ASP A 316 -12.17 -28.50 14.53
CA ASP A 316 -12.03 -29.10 13.20
C ASP A 316 -10.77 -28.57 12.50
N GLU A 317 -10.06 -29.40 11.73
CA GLU A 317 -8.84 -28.99 11.01
C GLU A 317 -9.14 -28.05 9.83
N ASP A 318 -10.21 -28.30 9.07
CA ASP A 318 -10.52 -27.55 7.84
C ASP A 318 -11.45 -26.34 8.06
N ARG A 319 -12.41 -26.45 8.99
CA ARG A 319 -13.44 -25.41 9.22
C ARG A 319 -13.78 -25.24 10.71
N PRO A 320 -12.81 -24.83 11.54
CA PRO A 320 -13.06 -24.65 12.97
C PRO A 320 -14.19 -23.65 13.20
N LYS A 321 -15.11 -24.01 14.09
CA LYS A 321 -16.15 -23.10 14.61
C LYS A 321 -15.67 -22.45 15.90
N VAL A 322 -15.07 -23.22 16.80
CA VAL A 322 -14.48 -22.72 18.04
C VAL A 322 -12.97 -22.93 17.98
N LEU A 323 -12.24 -21.91 18.42
CA LEU A 323 -10.80 -21.97 18.65
C LEU A 323 -10.55 -21.79 20.15
N LYS A 324 -9.78 -22.68 20.76
CA LYS A 324 -9.41 -22.60 22.18
C LYS A 324 -7.96 -22.17 22.29
N ILE A 325 -7.72 -21.11 23.08
CA ILE A 325 -6.39 -20.57 23.34
C ILE A 325 -6.11 -20.68 24.82
N ILE A 326 -5.03 -21.38 25.16
CA ILE A 326 -4.55 -21.53 26.53
C ILE A 326 -3.29 -20.67 26.70
N PRO A 327 -3.24 -19.75 27.69
CA PRO A 327 -2.03 -19.00 27.98
C PRO A 327 -0.88 -19.94 28.40
N GLY A 328 0.31 -19.79 27.79
CA GLY A 328 1.52 -20.52 28.17
C GLY A 328 1.82 -21.79 27.38
N VAL A 329 0.87 -22.31 26.59
CA VAL A 329 1.08 -23.53 25.77
C VAL A 329 1.71 -23.16 24.43
N THR A 330 2.97 -23.54 24.20
CA THR A 330 3.69 -23.25 22.95
C THR A 330 3.74 -24.44 22.00
N LYS A 331 3.70 -25.66 22.53
CA LYS A 331 3.66 -26.92 21.78
C LYS A 331 2.48 -27.78 22.23
N GLN A 332 2.04 -28.70 21.37
CA GLN A 332 0.99 -29.65 21.71
C GLN A 332 1.39 -30.60 22.86
N ASP A 333 2.70 -30.77 23.10
CA ASP A 333 3.25 -31.56 24.19
C ASP A 333 3.21 -30.84 25.56
N ASP A 334 3.14 -29.50 25.58
CA ASP A 334 3.06 -28.69 26.81
C ASP A 334 1.67 -28.75 27.47
N LEU A 335 0.69 -29.41 26.82
CA LEU A 335 -0.66 -29.61 27.35
C LEU A 335 -0.66 -30.45 28.63
N ALA A 336 0.34 -31.32 28.78
CA ALA A 336 0.53 -32.17 29.96
C ALA A 336 1.17 -31.42 31.14
N GLU A 337 1.91 -30.33 30.89
CA GLU A 337 2.55 -29.51 31.94
C GLU A 337 1.60 -28.48 32.56
N LEU A 338 0.42 -28.26 31.95
CA LEU A 338 -0.62 -27.34 32.41
C LEU A 338 -1.18 -27.68 33.81
N ALA A 339 -1.01 -28.93 34.25
CA ALA A 339 -1.38 -29.38 35.59
C ALA A 339 -0.42 -28.90 36.68
N ASN A 340 0.83 -28.57 36.33
CA ASN A 340 1.89 -28.25 37.29
C ASN A 340 2.04 -26.75 37.56
N ASP A 341 1.76 -25.87 36.57
CA ASP A 341 1.87 -24.42 36.74
C ASP A 341 0.72 -23.69 36.01
N PRO A 342 -0.43 -23.50 36.68
CA PRO A 342 -1.63 -23.01 36.01
C PRO A 342 -1.48 -21.50 35.72
N PRO A 343 -1.82 -21.03 34.52
CA PRO A 343 -1.56 -19.66 34.09
C PRO A 343 -2.19 -18.63 35.04
N THR A 344 -1.45 -17.58 35.35
CA THR A 344 -1.91 -16.50 36.23
C THR A 344 -3.12 -15.79 35.63
N TYR A 345 -4.12 -15.44 36.44
CA TYR A 345 -5.32 -14.71 36.00
C TYR A 345 -5.01 -13.42 35.22
N THR A 346 -3.95 -12.70 35.61
CA THR A 346 -3.45 -11.51 34.92
C THR A 346 -2.95 -11.82 33.51
N ALA A 347 -2.34 -12.98 33.28
CA ALA A 347 -1.89 -13.42 31.96
C ALA A 347 -3.06 -13.72 31.01
N LEU A 348 -4.18 -14.22 31.55
CA LEU A 348 -5.40 -14.46 30.78
C LEU A 348 -6.02 -13.14 30.31
N LEU A 349 -6.15 -12.15 31.19
CA LEU A 349 -6.65 -10.80 30.83
C LEU A 349 -5.74 -10.10 29.81
N GLN A 350 -4.42 -10.19 29.99
CA GLN A 350 -3.47 -9.64 29.03
C GLN A 350 -3.54 -10.34 27.67
N LEU A 351 -3.78 -11.67 27.66
CA LEU A 351 -3.96 -12.43 26.44
C LEU A 351 -5.26 -12.03 25.73
N GLU A 352 -6.35 -11.87 26.48
CA GLU A 352 -7.62 -11.38 25.95
C GLU A 352 -7.47 -10.01 25.28
N ASP A 353 -6.82 -9.05 25.94
CA ASP A 353 -6.56 -7.71 25.38
C ASP A 353 -5.70 -7.75 24.12
N LYS A 354 -4.69 -8.64 24.09
CA LYS A 354 -3.86 -8.87 22.91
C LYS A 354 -4.67 -9.48 21.76
N VAL A 355 -5.49 -10.48 22.05
CA VAL A 355 -6.35 -11.15 21.06
C VAL A 355 -7.36 -10.17 20.46
N LYS A 356 -7.99 -9.31 21.29
CA LYS A 356 -8.93 -8.26 20.87
C LYS A 356 -8.30 -7.28 19.88
N LYS A 357 -7.06 -6.83 20.14
CA LYS A 357 -6.34 -5.85 19.30
C LYS A 357 -5.66 -6.47 18.08
N LEU A 358 -5.59 -7.79 18.00
CA LEU A 358 -4.86 -8.45 16.93
C LEU A 358 -5.54 -8.24 15.57
N ARG A 359 -4.74 -7.77 14.61
CA ARG A 359 -5.14 -7.68 13.20
C ARG A 359 -4.88 -9.01 12.50
N LEU A 360 -5.91 -9.56 11.88
CA LEU A 360 -5.84 -10.80 11.09
C LEU A 360 -5.58 -10.49 9.61
N LYS A 361 -6.24 -9.49 9.03
CA LYS A 361 -6.14 -9.14 7.60
C LYS A 361 -6.38 -7.64 7.41
N GLY A 362 -6.01 -7.10 6.26
CA GLY A 362 -6.20 -5.69 5.91
C GLY A 362 -4.95 -4.84 6.10
N LEU A 363 -5.05 -3.59 5.67
CA LEU A 363 -3.98 -2.61 5.79
C LEU A 363 -4.03 -1.91 7.15
N PRO A 364 -2.88 -1.59 7.77
CA PRO A 364 -2.87 -0.79 9.00
C PRO A 364 -3.61 0.53 8.81
N ASP A 365 -4.23 0.99 9.90
CA ASP A 365 -4.85 2.31 10.02
C ASP A 365 -6.10 2.53 9.16
N ILE A 366 -6.54 1.54 8.40
CA ILE A 366 -7.84 1.54 7.70
C ILE A 366 -8.86 0.74 8.51
N VAL A 367 -9.76 1.42 9.21
CA VAL A 367 -10.77 0.82 10.09
C VAL A 367 -11.93 0.24 9.29
N ARG A 368 -12.42 0.97 8.28
CA ARG A 368 -13.59 0.55 7.49
C ARG A 368 -13.47 1.02 6.05
N ALA A 369 -13.95 0.22 5.09
CA ALA A 369 -13.99 0.58 3.68
C ALA A 369 -15.41 0.39 3.14
N ASN A 370 -16.08 1.49 2.83
CA ASN A 370 -17.43 1.49 2.26
C ASN A 370 -17.37 1.77 0.76
N ILE A 371 -18.20 1.10 -0.02
CA ILE A 371 -18.35 1.37 -1.45
C ILE A 371 -19.34 2.51 -1.61
N GLN A 372 -19.00 3.47 -2.46
CA GLN A 372 -19.87 4.57 -2.84
C GLN A 372 -20.03 4.55 -4.36
N GLY A 373 -21.26 4.76 -4.82
CA GLY A 373 -21.61 4.72 -6.25
C GLY A 373 -22.84 3.88 -6.54
N PRO A 374 -23.29 3.84 -7.81
CA PRO A 374 -22.66 4.46 -8.97
C PRO A 374 -22.92 5.97 -9.05
N HIS A 375 -21.92 6.74 -9.47
CA HIS A 375 -22.10 8.16 -9.71
C HIS A 375 -23.11 8.39 -10.85
N LYS A 376 -24.08 9.30 -10.69
CA LYS A 376 -25.21 9.47 -11.63
C LYS A 376 -24.79 9.84 -13.06
N GLN A 377 -23.62 10.48 -13.22
CA GLN A 377 -23.11 10.95 -14.51
C GLN A 377 -22.12 10.00 -15.16
N THR A 378 -21.31 9.26 -14.38
CA THR A 378 -20.21 8.44 -14.89
C THR A 378 -20.39 6.94 -14.67
N GLY A 379 -21.33 6.52 -13.81
CA GLY A 379 -21.57 5.11 -13.49
C GLY A 379 -20.47 4.45 -12.64
N GLU A 380 -19.54 5.25 -12.09
CA GLU A 380 -18.33 4.75 -11.44
C GLU A 380 -18.55 4.48 -9.94
N TYR A 381 -17.91 3.42 -9.45
CA TYR A 381 -17.78 3.15 -8.02
C TYR A 381 -16.41 3.61 -7.50
N TYR A 382 -16.41 4.19 -6.30
CA TYR A 382 -15.19 4.48 -5.55
C TYR A 382 -15.33 3.94 -4.13
N ILE A 383 -14.20 3.73 -3.45
CA ILE A 383 -14.18 3.23 -2.08
C ILE A 383 -13.87 4.40 -1.15
N ALA A 384 -14.77 4.67 -0.20
CA ALA A 384 -14.55 5.64 0.87
C ALA A 384 -14.07 4.90 2.12
N THR A 385 -12.89 5.25 2.62
CA THR A 385 -12.32 4.62 3.83
C THR A 385 -12.43 5.52 5.05
N ILE A 386 -12.59 4.89 6.21
CA ILE A 386 -12.35 5.47 7.53
C ILE A 386 -10.97 5.01 7.95
N GLY A 387 -10.04 5.95 8.14
CA GLY A 387 -8.62 5.64 8.21
C GLY A 387 -7.89 6.02 6.93
N SER A 388 -6.60 6.32 7.07
CA SER A 388 -5.71 6.63 5.95
C SER A 388 -4.41 5.82 6.00
N ASN A 389 -4.02 5.27 4.85
CA ASN A 389 -2.73 4.63 4.62
C ASN A 389 -2.38 4.67 3.12
N LEU A 390 -2.14 5.88 2.59
CA LEU A 390 -1.89 6.14 1.17
C LEU A 390 -0.72 5.33 0.62
N ALA A 391 0.37 5.16 1.39
CA ALA A 391 1.54 4.42 0.96
C ALA A 391 1.19 2.97 0.58
N LYS A 392 0.49 2.26 1.47
CA LYS A 392 0.14 0.85 1.24
C LYS A 392 -1.07 0.67 0.33
N VAL A 393 -2.01 1.61 0.34
CA VAL A 393 -3.18 1.57 -0.55
C VAL A 393 -2.73 1.72 -2.01
N SER A 394 -1.73 2.57 -2.28
CA SER A 394 -1.17 2.80 -3.62
C SER A 394 -0.45 1.56 -4.19
N GLU A 395 0.01 0.64 -3.34
CA GLU A 395 0.60 -0.64 -3.76
C GLU A 395 -0.45 -1.70 -4.13
N PHE A 396 -1.72 -1.47 -3.77
CA PHE A 396 -2.77 -2.46 -3.96
C PHE A 396 -3.20 -2.55 -5.43
N ALA A 397 -3.27 -3.77 -5.97
CA ALA A 397 -3.61 -3.99 -7.37
C ALA A 397 -5.06 -3.58 -7.68
N GLY A 398 -5.23 -2.75 -8.72
CA GLY A 398 -6.53 -2.24 -9.17
C GLY A 398 -6.93 -0.90 -8.55
N VAL A 399 -6.11 -0.34 -7.66
CA VAL A 399 -6.28 1.04 -7.16
C VAL A 399 -5.64 2.00 -8.16
N ASP A 400 -6.40 3.03 -8.55
CA ASP A 400 -5.90 4.12 -9.38
C ASP A 400 -5.10 5.10 -8.51
N ARG A 401 -3.79 5.15 -8.76
CA ARG A 401 -2.84 6.02 -8.04
C ARG A 401 -3.00 7.50 -8.40
N GLY A 402 -3.42 7.80 -9.62
CA GLY A 402 -3.51 9.18 -10.11
C GLY A 402 -4.71 9.94 -9.55
N LYS A 403 -5.76 9.22 -9.15
CA LYS A 403 -7.02 9.82 -8.65
C LYS A 403 -7.26 9.63 -7.16
N THR A 404 -6.59 8.67 -6.51
CA THR A 404 -6.79 8.38 -5.08
C THR A 404 -6.37 9.58 -4.23
N TYR A 405 -7.25 9.98 -3.31
CA TYR A 405 -7.10 11.17 -2.47
C TYR A 405 -7.28 10.85 -1.00
N THR A 406 -6.54 11.53 -0.11
CA THR A 406 -6.71 11.45 1.34
C THR A 406 -6.81 12.83 1.96
N ASN A 407 -7.51 12.94 3.08
CA ASN A 407 -7.56 14.18 3.86
C ASN A 407 -6.35 14.35 4.81
N ASN A 408 -5.46 13.35 4.90
CA ASN A 408 -4.27 13.44 5.73
C ASN A 408 -3.12 14.10 4.96
N ILE A 409 -2.90 15.39 5.23
CA ILE A 409 -1.93 16.23 4.52
C ILE A 409 -0.49 15.73 4.72
N ASN A 410 -0.15 15.29 5.94
CA ASN A 410 1.19 14.80 6.25
C ASN A 410 1.53 13.51 5.50
N GLU A 411 0.52 12.66 5.29
CA GLU A 411 0.68 11.44 4.51
C GLU A 411 0.85 11.74 3.00
N ILE A 412 0.15 12.75 2.49
CA ILE A 412 0.36 13.27 1.12
C ILE A 412 1.77 13.82 0.97
N TYR A 413 2.22 14.64 1.93
CA TYR A 413 3.57 15.18 1.95
C TYR A 413 4.64 14.08 1.85
N GLN A 414 4.50 13.01 2.62
CA GLN A 414 5.45 11.89 2.63
C GLN A 414 5.43 11.06 1.33
N CYS A 415 4.26 10.90 0.69
CA CYS A 415 4.13 10.04 -0.50
C CYS A 415 4.33 10.80 -1.82
N LEU A 416 3.81 12.02 -1.93
CA LEU A 416 3.69 12.80 -3.17
C LEU A 416 4.53 14.08 -3.17
N GLY A 417 4.99 14.55 -2.00
CA GLY A 417 5.85 15.73 -1.88
C GLY A 417 5.13 17.02 -1.49
N ILE A 418 5.90 18.12 -1.45
CA ILE A 418 5.45 19.40 -0.88
C ILE A 418 4.36 20.10 -1.70
N GLU A 419 4.45 20.12 -3.03
CA GLU A 419 3.44 20.75 -3.88
C GLU A 419 2.09 20.03 -3.84
N ALA A 420 2.12 18.70 -3.72
CA ALA A 420 0.90 17.92 -3.51
C ALA A 420 0.27 18.24 -2.15
N ALA A 421 1.09 18.42 -1.11
CA ALA A 421 0.63 18.83 0.21
C ALA A 421 0.04 20.24 0.19
N ARG A 422 0.70 21.20 -0.47
CA ARG A 422 0.23 22.57 -0.69
C ARG A 422 -1.16 22.58 -1.34
N GLN A 423 -1.32 21.83 -2.43
CA GLN A 423 -2.61 21.71 -3.10
C GLN A 423 -3.67 21.00 -2.23
N ALA A 424 -3.27 20.00 -1.44
CA ALA A 424 -4.17 19.32 -0.52
C ALA A 424 -4.68 20.25 0.59
N ILE A 425 -3.84 21.14 1.12
CA ILE A 425 -4.25 22.18 2.09
C ILE A 425 -5.33 23.06 1.47
N ILE A 426 -5.10 23.58 0.25
CA ILE A 426 -6.08 24.43 -0.46
C ILE A 426 -7.40 23.68 -0.64
N ASN A 427 -7.36 22.45 -1.18
CA ASN A 427 -8.55 21.66 -1.45
C ASN A 427 -9.35 21.34 -0.18
N GLU A 428 -8.67 21.02 0.93
CA GLU A 428 -9.31 20.76 2.21
C GLU A 428 -9.92 22.02 2.82
N MET A 429 -9.22 23.16 2.74
CA MET A 429 -9.75 24.45 3.23
C MET A 429 -10.99 24.86 2.44
N VAL A 430 -10.96 24.77 1.11
CA VAL A 430 -12.13 25.05 0.25
C VAL A 430 -13.29 24.12 0.61
N ALA A 431 -13.05 22.81 0.66
CA ALA A 431 -14.11 21.83 0.95
C ALA A 431 -14.74 22.01 2.34
N THR A 432 -13.96 22.46 3.33
CA THR A 432 -14.44 22.69 4.70
C THR A 432 -15.21 24.00 4.83
N LEU A 433 -14.79 25.06 4.14
CA LEU A 433 -15.47 26.36 4.10
C LEU A 433 -16.79 26.27 3.31
N GLU A 434 -16.76 25.67 2.11
CA GLU A 434 -17.95 25.42 1.29
C GLU A 434 -18.95 24.52 2.01
N GLY A 435 -18.47 23.46 2.69
CA GLY A 435 -19.31 22.58 3.51
C GLY A 435 -20.00 23.31 4.67
N ALA A 436 -19.44 24.43 5.13
CA ALA A 436 -20.05 25.30 6.14
C ALA A 436 -20.97 26.39 5.55
N GLY A 437 -21.07 26.47 4.21
CA GLY A 437 -21.79 27.51 3.49
C GLY A 437 -21.15 28.89 3.63
N LEU A 438 -19.82 28.93 3.76
CA LEU A 438 -19.03 30.16 3.88
C LEU A 438 -18.12 30.24 2.66
N GLU A 439 -18.04 31.43 2.06
CA GLU A 439 -17.22 31.68 0.89
C GLU A 439 -16.06 32.59 1.29
N VAL A 440 -14.84 32.12 1.03
CA VAL A 440 -13.61 32.90 1.18
C VAL A 440 -12.88 32.82 -0.14
N ASP A 441 -12.34 33.95 -0.60
CA ASP A 441 -11.60 33.99 -1.86
C ASP A 441 -10.38 33.04 -1.81
N VAL A 442 -10.21 32.26 -2.87
CA VAL A 442 -9.15 31.23 -2.97
C VAL A 442 -7.76 31.83 -2.84
N ARG A 443 -7.55 33.11 -3.17
CA ARG A 443 -6.24 33.78 -3.03
C ARG A 443 -5.76 33.82 -1.57
N HIS A 444 -6.68 33.99 -0.62
CA HIS A 444 -6.36 33.95 0.81
C HIS A 444 -5.90 32.53 1.21
N LEU A 445 -6.59 31.50 0.72
CA LEU A 445 -6.25 30.10 0.98
C LEU A 445 -4.91 29.69 0.36
N ILE A 446 -4.62 30.19 -0.86
CA ILE A 446 -3.32 30.01 -1.53
C ILE A 446 -2.23 30.65 -0.68
N THR A 447 -2.42 31.90 -0.25
CA THR A 447 -1.41 32.64 0.54
C THR A 447 -1.07 31.89 1.83
N VAL A 448 -2.07 31.38 2.55
CA VAL A 448 -1.83 30.56 3.76
C VAL A 448 -1.08 29.27 3.42
N SER A 449 -1.52 28.56 2.39
CA SER A 449 -0.89 27.30 1.98
C SER A 449 0.56 27.48 1.55
N ASP A 450 0.87 28.55 0.83
CA ASP A 450 2.22 28.88 0.38
C ASP A 450 3.11 29.22 1.58
N VAL A 451 2.62 30.00 2.55
CA VAL A 451 3.36 30.30 3.78
C VAL A 451 3.65 29.02 4.57
N MET A 452 2.63 28.17 4.75
CA MET A 452 2.75 26.90 5.49
C MET A 452 3.73 25.90 4.85
N THR A 453 4.01 26.03 3.54
CA THR A 453 4.86 25.10 2.78
C THR A 453 6.19 25.72 2.33
N SER A 454 6.46 26.97 2.68
CA SER A 454 7.56 27.78 2.16
C SER A 454 8.97 27.21 2.42
N GLU A 455 9.17 26.47 3.50
CA GLU A 455 10.47 25.91 3.89
C GLU A 455 10.71 24.48 3.37
N GLY A 456 9.84 23.95 2.52
CA GLY A 456 9.94 22.57 2.01
C GLY A 456 9.39 21.50 2.96
N GLU A 457 8.75 21.91 4.05
CA GLU A 457 8.00 21.09 4.99
C GLU A 457 6.65 21.75 5.28
N VAL A 458 5.64 20.96 5.67
CA VAL A 458 4.34 21.50 6.13
C VAL A 458 4.47 21.87 7.60
N ARG A 459 4.34 23.16 7.92
CA ARG A 459 4.44 23.67 9.30
C ARG A 459 3.17 24.39 9.74
N ALA A 460 3.00 24.43 11.06
CA ALA A 460 1.93 25.15 11.77
C ALA A 460 2.29 26.62 11.94
#